data_AF-X1RPP4-F1
#
_entry.id   AF-X1RPP4-F1
#
_cell.length_a   1.000
_cell.length_b   1.000
_cell.length_c   1.000
_cell.angle_alpha   90.00
_cell.angle_beta   90.00
_cell.angle_gamma   90.00
#
_symmetry.space_group_name_H-M   'P 1'
#
loop_
_entity.id
_entity.type
_entity.pdbx_description
1 polymer ?
#
loop_
_entity_poly.entity_id
_entity_poly.type
_entity_poly.pdbx_seq_one_letter_code
_entity_poly.pdbx_strand_id
1 'polypeptide(L)'
;SLGVTSPTINKYMEFLTRSFMVHKIEPHFFNIKKRLKKSPKFYIADTGILHRLLRIKDYNQLLGHPVLGNAWETFVVNQVLALKPDDLDIWFYRTQSGVEMDFVFGRGLKPEVSAEIKFTSAPKTTRGMTTGINDLKTKKNFIITPYSEEYRIREDIIVCNITDFVKKHLQEI
;
A
#
# COMPACT_ATOMS: atom_id res chain seq x y z
N SER A 1 -20.20 13.69 -8.96
CA SER A 1 -20.93 13.17 -7.78
C SER A 1 -21.53 11.82 -8.16
N LEU A 2 -21.40 10.78 -7.32
CA LEU A 2 -21.79 9.39 -7.64
C LEU A 2 -23.31 9.11 -7.52
N GLY A 3 -24.15 10.14 -7.32
CA GLY A 3 -25.61 9.99 -7.19
C GLY A 3 -26.08 9.31 -5.90
N VAL A 4 -25.16 8.99 -4.98
CA VAL A 4 -25.43 8.34 -3.68
C VAL A 4 -24.84 9.17 -2.54
N THR A 5 -25.50 9.13 -1.38
CA THR A 5 -25.06 9.88 -0.20
C THR A 5 -23.82 9.25 0.45
N SER A 6 -22.99 10.05 1.13
CA SER A 6 -21.81 9.54 1.86
C SER A 6 -22.15 8.46 2.90
N PRO A 7 -23.24 8.57 3.70
CA PRO A 7 -23.66 7.48 4.59
C PRO A 7 -23.93 6.16 3.86
N THR A 8 -24.55 6.20 2.68
CA THR A 8 -24.80 5.01 1.86
C THR A 8 -23.50 4.37 1.39
N ILE A 9 -22.55 5.17 0.90
CA ILE A 9 -21.22 4.66 0.47
C ILE A 9 -20.52 3.99 1.65
N ASN A 10 -20.52 4.63 2.83
CA ASN A 10 -19.87 4.08 4.02
C ASN A 10 -20.50 2.74 4.43
N LYS A 11 -21.83 2.61 4.38
CA LYS A 11 -22.53 1.35 4.65
C LYS A 11 -22.11 0.24 3.66
N TYR A 12 -21.98 0.56 2.37
CA TYR A 12 -21.53 -0.41 1.37
C TYR A 12 -20.08 -0.81 1.59
N MET A 13 -19.18 0.14 1.86
CA MET A 13 -17.78 -0.18 2.14
C MET A 13 -17.63 -1.03 3.42
N GLU A 14 -18.39 -0.73 4.47
CA GLU A 14 -18.40 -1.56 5.68
C GLU A 14 -18.85 -2.99 5.38
N PHE A 15 -19.94 -3.16 4.61
CA PHE A 15 -20.41 -4.48 4.20
C PHE A 15 -19.35 -5.24 3.37
N LEU A 16 -18.73 -4.58 2.39
CA LEU A 16 -17.69 -5.18 1.56
C LEU A 16 -16.44 -5.56 2.38
N THR A 17 -16.07 -4.75 3.36
CA THR A 17 -14.95 -5.08 4.25
C THR A 17 -15.29 -6.29 5.14
N ARG A 18 -16.48 -6.32 5.73
CA ARG A 18 -16.92 -7.43 6.59
C ARG A 18 -17.19 -8.74 5.84
N SER A 19 -17.40 -8.67 4.53
CA SER A 19 -17.50 -9.83 3.64
C SER A 19 -16.17 -10.22 2.99
N PHE A 20 -15.05 -9.61 3.40
CA PHE A 20 -13.71 -9.88 2.88
C PHE A 20 -13.54 -9.59 1.38
N MET A 21 -14.45 -8.83 0.78
CA MET A 21 -14.39 -8.43 -0.64
C MET A 21 -13.41 -7.27 -0.86
N VAL A 22 -13.20 -6.44 0.16
CA VAL A 22 -12.24 -5.32 0.12
C VAL A 22 -11.45 -5.24 1.43
N HIS A 23 -10.15 -4.98 1.30
CA HIS A 23 -9.31 -4.59 2.42
C HIS A 23 -9.45 -3.09 2.69
N LYS A 24 -9.42 -2.74 3.98
CA LYS A 24 -9.42 -1.36 4.46
C LYS A 24 -8.10 -1.09 5.17
N ILE A 25 -7.32 -0.14 4.67
CA ILE A 25 -6.08 0.31 5.31
C ILE A 25 -6.31 1.69 5.90
N GLU A 26 -6.09 1.80 7.21
CA GLU A 26 -6.22 3.05 7.94
C GLU A 26 -4.97 3.92 7.74
N PRO A 27 -5.10 5.26 7.75
CA PRO A 27 -3.94 6.11 7.74
C PRO A 27 -3.20 6.05 9.08
N HIS A 28 -1.87 6.21 9.07
CA HIS A 28 -1.06 6.37 10.27
C HIS A 28 -1.24 7.78 10.85
N PHE A 29 -1.32 7.88 12.17
CA PHE A 29 -1.42 9.17 12.86
C PHE A 29 -0.68 9.17 14.19
N PHE A 30 0.17 10.18 14.38
CA PHE A 30 0.74 10.51 15.69
C PHE A 30 -0.29 11.12 16.66
N ASN A 31 -1.35 11.74 16.14
CA ASN A 31 -2.38 12.41 16.95
C ASN A 31 -3.77 11.89 16.58
N ILE A 32 -4.41 11.20 17.53
CA ILE A 32 -5.73 10.57 17.38
C ILE A 32 -6.81 11.58 16.91
N LYS A 33 -6.73 12.86 17.32
CA LYS A 33 -7.71 13.87 16.87
C LYS A 33 -7.60 14.21 15.38
N LYS A 34 -6.40 14.08 14.80
CA LYS A 34 -6.18 14.25 13.34
C LYS A 34 -6.62 13.00 12.55
N ARG A 35 -6.75 11.83 13.20
CA ARG A 35 -7.18 10.57 12.60
C ARG A 35 -8.58 10.61 12.02
N LEU A 36 -9.52 11.25 12.74
CA LEU A 36 -10.93 11.31 12.36
C LEU A 36 -11.23 12.07 11.06
N LYS A 37 -10.24 12.80 10.49
CA LYS A 37 -10.45 13.67 9.33
C LYS A 37 -10.00 13.09 7.99
N LYS A 38 -9.30 11.95 7.94
CA LYS A 38 -8.86 11.37 6.66
C LYS A 38 -9.56 10.07 6.36
N SER A 39 -9.92 9.91 5.09
CA SER A 39 -10.52 8.69 4.59
C SER A 39 -9.48 7.56 4.52
N PRO A 40 -9.86 6.32 4.88
CA PRO A 40 -9.03 5.15 4.68
C PRO A 40 -8.81 4.86 3.18
N LYS A 41 -7.79 4.06 2.86
CA LYS A 41 -7.62 3.45 1.53
C LYS A 41 -8.34 2.11 1.49
N PHE A 42 -8.96 1.80 0.35
CA PHE A 42 -9.65 0.52 0.13
C PHE A 42 -9.07 -0.18 -1.09
N TYR A 43 -8.89 -1.49 -0.96
CA TYR A 43 -8.29 -2.34 -1.99
C TYR A 43 -9.19 -3.55 -2.23
N ILE A 44 -9.37 -3.95 -3.48
CA ILE A 44 -10.15 -5.16 -3.80
C ILE A 44 -9.32 -6.38 -3.39
N ALA A 45 -9.93 -7.33 -2.67
CA ALA A 45 -9.23 -8.52 -2.17
C ALA A 45 -8.76 -9.47 -3.28
N ASP A 46 -9.33 -9.37 -4.48
CA ASP A 46 -8.96 -10.14 -5.66
C ASP A 46 -8.80 -9.25 -6.91
N THR A 47 -7.58 -9.14 -7.42
CA THR A 47 -7.30 -8.39 -8.66
C THR A 47 -7.88 -9.05 -9.91
N GLY A 48 -8.18 -10.35 -9.87
CA GLY A 48 -8.89 -11.07 -10.93
C GLY A 48 -10.32 -10.55 -11.12
N ILE A 49 -11.03 -10.24 -10.04
CA ILE A 49 -12.35 -9.59 -10.10
C ILE A 49 -12.23 -8.21 -10.74
N LEU A 50 -11.23 -7.42 -10.33
CA LEU A 50 -10.95 -6.11 -10.92
C LEU A 50 -10.71 -6.22 -12.43
N HIS A 51 -9.81 -7.12 -12.86
CA HIS A 51 -9.51 -7.32 -14.27
C HIS A 51 -10.74 -7.77 -15.07
N ARG A 52 -11.55 -8.67 -14.52
CA ARG A 52 -12.79 -9.14 -15.13
C ARG A 52 -13.80 -8.00 -15.33
N LEU A 53 -14.00 -7.15 -14.32
CA LEU A 53 -14.90 -6.00 -14.39
C LEU A 53 -14.42 -4.95 -15.41
N LEU A 54 -13.11 -4.77 -15.53
CA LEU A 54 -12.48 -3.89 -16.53
C LEU A 54 -12.35 -4.53 -17.92
N ARG A 55 -12.83 -5.77 -18.09
CA ARG A 55 -12.75 -6.55 -19.34
C ARG A 55 -11.32 -6.74 -19.86
N ILE A 56 -10.34 -6.76 -18.97
CA ILE A 56 -8.94 -7.09 -19.26
C ILE A 56 -8.85 -8.62 -19.38
N LYS A 57 -8.49 -9.12 -20.57
CA LYS A 57 -8.55 -10.55 -20.88
C LYS A 57 -7.22 -11.26 -20.73
N ASP A 58 -6.12 -10.54 -20.87
CA ASP A 58 -4.79 -11.10 -20.89
C ASP A 58 -3.75 -10.12 -20.32
N TYR A 59 -2.54 -10.63 -20.14
CA TYR A 59 -1.43 -9.91 -19.55
C TYR A 59 -0.95 -8.73 -20.40
N ASN A 60 -0.93 -8.87 -21.74
CA ASN A 60 -0.51 -7.79 -22.63
C ASN A 60 -1.48 -6.61 -22.57
N GLN A 61 -2.79 -6.89 -22.49
CA GLN A 61 -3.80 -5.87 -22.26
C GLN A 61 -3.60 -5.16 -20.93
N LEU A 62 -3.29 -5.89 -19.85
CA LEU A 62 -3.01 -5.30 -18.55
C LEU A 62 -1.81 -4.36 -18.59
N LEU A 63 -0.72 -4.76 -19.26
CA LEU A 63 0.50 -3.95 -19.40
C LEU A 63 0.27 -2.61 -20.12
N GLY A 64 -0.68 -2.57 -21.06
CA GLY A 64 -1.08 -1.34 -21.74
C GLY A 64 -2.19 -0.56 -21.03
N HIS A 65 -2.79 -1.09 -19.96
CA HIS A 65 -3.97 -0.49 -19.33
C HIS A 65 -3.57 0.58 -18.29
N PRO A 66 -4.26 1.73 -18.23
CA PRO A 66 -4.02 2.76 -17.21
C PRO A 66 -4.17 2.29 -15.74
N VAL A 67 -4.77 1.12 -15.53
CA VAL A 67 -4.99 0.54 -14.19
C VAL A 67 -3.77 -0.23 -13.68
N LEU A 68 -2.78 -0.52 -14.54
CA LEU A 68 -1.66 -1.40 -14.21
C LEU A 68 -0.99 -1.06 -12.88
N GLY A 69 -0.71 0.22 -12.65
CA GLY A 69 -0.12 0.70 -11.39
C GLY A 69 -0.99 0.37 -10.18
N ASN A 70 -2.29 0.68 -10.24
CA ASN A 70 -3.24 0.42 -9.15
C ASN A 70 -3.50 -1.09 -8.96
N ALA A 71 -3.51 -1.87 -10.04
CA ALA A 71 -3.65 -3.32 -9.99
C ALA A 71 -2.41 -3.95 -9.33
N TRP A 72 -1.21 -3.45 -9.63
CA TRP A 72 0.02 -3.85 -8.98
C TRP A 72 0.04 -3.48 -7.50
N GLU A 73 -0.32 -2.24 -7.15
CA GLU A 73 -0.44 -1.78 -5.76
C GLU A 73 -1.40 -2.69 -4.97
N THR A 74 -2.59 -2.94 -5.53
CA THR A 74 -3.60 -3.82 -4.95
C THR A 74 -3.08 -5.24 -4.77
N PHE A 75 -2.39 -5.79 -5.77
CA PHE A 75 -1.79 -7.13 -5.67
C PHE A 75 -0.79 -7.20 -4.52
N VAL A 76 0.12 -6.23 -4.42
CA VAL A 76 1.12 -6.16 -3.34
C VAL A 76 0.44 -6.04 -1.97
N VAL A 77 -0.58 -5.20 -1.84
CA VAL A 77 -1.40 -5.09 -0.62
C VAL A 77 -1.99 -6.44 -0.21
N ASN A 78 -2.57 -7.18 -1.14
CA ASN A 78 -3.18 -8.47 -0.85
C ASN A 78 -2.12 -9.49 -0.38
N GLN A 79 -0.93 -9.51 -1.01
CA GLN A 79 0.16 -10.41 -0.58
C GLN A 79 0.67 -10.07 0.82
N VAL A 80 0.88 -8.78 1.11
CA VAL A 80 1.39 -8.34 2.40
C VAL A 80 0.37 -8.58 3.51
N LEU A 81 -0.91 -8.26 3.28
CA LEU A 81 -1.96 -8.51 4.28
C LEU A 81 -2.17 -10.00 4.57
N ALA A 82 -2.00 -10.86 3.57
CA ALA A 82 -2.13 -12.30 3.74
C ALA A 82 -0.97 -12.95 4.52
N LEU A 83 0.22 -12.33 4.49
CA LEU A 83 1.46 -12.94 4.98
C LEU A 83 2.11 -12.17 6.14
N LYS A 84 1.60 -11.00 6.54
CA LYS A 84 2.17 -10.24 7.67
C LYS A 84 2.07 -11.05 8.98
N PRO A 85 2.99 -10.85 9.93
CA PRO A 85 2.81 -11.30 11.30
C PRO A 85 1.51 -10.75 11.92
N ASP A 86 0.89 -11.50 12.81
CA ASP A 86 -0.39 -11.12 13.43
C ASP A 86 -0.27 -9.82 14.25
N ASP A 87 0.85 -9.64 14.94
CA ASP A 87 1.14 -8.50 15.80
C ASP A 87 1.66 -7.26 15.04
N LEU A 88 1.89 -7.38 13.73
CA LEU A 88 2.35 -6.29 12.89
C LEU A 88 1.16 -5.49 12.35
N ASP A 89 1.10 -4.21 12.69
CA ASP A 89 0.12 -3.28 12.14
C ASP A 89 0.56 -2.74 10.78
N ILE A 90 -0.42 -2.45 9.91
CA ILE A 90 -0.20 -1.82 8.60
C ILE A 90 -1.08 -0.58 8.47
N TRP A 91 -0.46 0.50 8.02
CA TRP A 91 -1.10 1.77 7.69
C TRP A 91 -0.59 2.31 6.37
N PHE A 92 -1.19 3.40 5.88
CA PHE A 92 -0.57 4.27 4.90
C PHE A 92 -0.28 5.64 5.52
N TYR A 93 0.66 6.42 4.98
CA TYR A 93 0.88 7.80 5.43
C TYR A 93 0.57 8.78 4.32
N ARG A 94 -0.06 9.90 4.68
CA ARG A 94 -0.34 11.00 3.75
C ARG A 94 -0.29 12.34 4.46
N THR A 95 0.32 13.37 3.88
CA THR A 95 0.26 14.75 4.41
C THR A 95 -0.77 15.59 3.66
N GLN A 96 -1.10 16.77 4.19
CA GLN A 96 -1.92 17.75 3.46
C GLN A 96 -1.19 18.31 2.23
N SER A 97 0.15 18.33 2.25
CA SER A 97 1.00 18.74 1.13
C SER A 97 1.12 17.68 0.02
N GLY A 98 0.42 16.54 0.15
CA GLY A 98 0.38 15.50 -0.87
C GLY A 98 1.54 14.51 -0.84
N VAL A 99 2.35 14.50 0.22
CA VAL A 99 3.31 13.41 0.45
C VAL A 99 2.51 12.15 0.78
N GLU A 100 2.83 11.03 0.14
CA GLU A 100 2.21 9.73 0.40
C GLU A 100 3.29 8.66 0.61
N MET A 101 2.99 7.70 1.49
CA MET A 101 3.73 6.46 1.67
C MET A 101 2.70 5.33 1.69
N ASP A 102 2.89 4.33 0.82
CA ASP A 102 1.88 3.29 0.60
C ASP A 102 1.74 2.38 1.81
N PHE A 103 2.86 1.98 2.40
CA PHE A 103 2.89 1.26 3.67
C PHE A 103 3.70 1.95 4.75
N VAL A 104 3.16 1.88 5.95
CA VAL A 104 3.84 2.10 7.22
C VAL A 104 3.56 0.89 8.08
N PHE A 105 4.62 0.23 8.52
CA PHE A 105 4.55 -0.93 9.39
C PHE A 105 5.04 -0.55 10.79
N GLY A 106 4.47 -1.20 11.80
CA GLY A 106 4.96 -1.04 13.16
C GLY A 106 4.06 -1.72 14.19
N ARG A 107 4.34 -1.43 15.46
CA ARG A 107 3.60 -1.98 16.60
C ARG A 107 3.22 -0.88 17.57
N GLY A 108 2.02 -0.95 18.15
CA GLY A 108 1.58 0.01 19.17
C GLY A 108 1.60 1.45 18.66
N LEU A 109 1.16 1.68 17.42
CA LEU A 109 1.15 2.98 16.72
C LEU A 109 2.53 3.61 16.45
N LYS A 110 3.63 2.89 16.69
CA LYS A 110 4.98 3.37 16.42
C LYS A 110 5.46 2.86 15.05
N PRO A 111 5.69 3.75 14.06
CA PRO A 111 6.31 3.37 12.80
C PRO A 111 7.72 2.81 12.99
N GLU A 112 8.04 1.74 12.29
CA GLU A 112 9.36 1.11 12.31
C GLU A 112 9.93 0.99 10.88
N VAL A 113 9.06 0.60 9.95
CA VAL A 113 9.39 0.40 8.53
C VAL A 113 8.39 1.13 7.64
N SER A 114 8.83 1.61 6.49
CA SER A 114 7.95 2.13 5.44
C SER A 114 8.22 1.50 4.07
N ALA A 115 7.25 1.52 3.17
CA ALA A 115 7.46 1.09 1.80
C ALA A 115 6.64 1.90 0.79
N GLU A 116 7.24 2.15 -0.38
CA GLU A 116 6.54 2.60 -1.59
C GLU A 116 6.40 1.43 -2.57
N ILE A 117 5.26 1.36 -3.26
CA ILE A 117 4.99 0.34 -4.27
C ILE A 117 5.12 0.98 -5.65
N LYS A 118 5.98 0.42 -6.52
CA LYS A 118 6.19 0.97 -7.87
C LYS A 118 6.20 -0.12 -8.92
N PHE A 119 5.35 0.04 -9.93
CA PHE A 119 5.44 -0.75 -11.16
C PHE A 119 6.51 -0.14 -12.09
N THR A 120 7.78 -0.46 -11.85
CA THR A 120 8.91 0.03 -12.65
C THR A 120 10.12 -0.89 -12.53
N SER A 121 10.97 -0.92 -13.56
CA SER A 121 12.26 -1.63 -13.54
C SER A 121 13.42 -0.77 -13.02
N ALA A 122 13.26 0.55 -12.98
CA ALA A 122 14.31 1.50 -12.58
C ALA A 122 13.80 2.44 -11.47
N PRO A 123 13.53 1.91 -10.26
CA PRO A 123 12.97 2.72 -9.19
C PRO A 123 13.97 3.78 -8.71
N LYS A 124 13.44 4.96 -8.42
CA LYS A 124 14.17 6.08 -7.85
C LYS A 124 13.48 6.55 -6.58
N THR A 125 14.28 7.10 -5.67
CA THR A 125 13.77 7.80 -4.50
C THR A 125 13.06 9.07 -4.95
N THR A 126 11.97 9.41 -4.25
CA THR A 126 11.23 10.66 -4.49
C THR A 126 11.43 11.59 -3.30
N ARG A 127 11.17 12.88 -3.52
CA ARG A 127 11.10 13.85 -2.42
C ARG A 127 9.99 13.49 -1.44
N GLY A 128 8.87 12.95 -1.94
CA GLY A 128 7.76 12.44 -1.12
C GLY A 128 8.23 11.33 -0.18
N MET A 129 8.84 10.28 -0.73
CA MET A 129 9.42 9.17 0.05
C MET A 129 10.35 9.68 1.15
N THR A 130 11.30 10.54 0.78
CA THR A 130 12.30 11.08 1.71
C THR A 130 11.64 11.89 2.83
N THR A 131 10.63 12.70 2.49
CA THR A 131 9.86 13.46 3.49
C THR A 131 9.08 12.53 4.41
N GLY A 132 8.42 11.51 3.85
CA GLY A 132 7.68 10.50 4.60
C GLY A 132 8.57 9.74 5.59
N ILE A 133 9.75 9.29 5.15
CA ILE A 133 10.73 8.63 6.03
C ILE A 133 11.16 9.55 7.17
N ASN A 134 11.46 10.81 6.88
CA ASN A 134 11.87 11.79 7.90
C ASN A 134 10.75 12.08 8.90
N ASP A 135 9.51 12.23 8.44
CA ASP A 135 8.34 12.47 9.28
C ASP A 135 8.03 11.26 10.18
N LEU A 136 8.10 10.06 9.61
CA LEU A 136 7.78 8.81 10.29
C LEU A 136 8.94 8.30 11.16
N LYS A 137 10.17 8.75 10.88
CA LYS A 137 11.43 8.30 11.50
C LYS A 137 11.64 6.78 11.39
N THR A 138 11.22 6.20 10.27
CA THR A 138 11.39 4.78 9.97
C THR A 138 12.84 4.44 9.69
N LYS A 139 13.30 3.29 10.18
CA LYS A 139 14.72 2.89 10.17
C LYS A 139 15.12 2.07 8.95
N LYS A 140 14.18 1.30 8.41
CA LYS A 140 14.34 0.45 7.23
C LYS A 140 13.20 0.77 6.28
N ASN A 141 13.51 1.04 5.02
CA ASN A 141 12.52 1.50 4.06
C ASN A 141 12.65 0.72 2.76
N PHE A 142 11.54 0.52 2.06
CA PHE A 142 11.50 -0.32 0.87
C PHE A 142 10.91 0.38 -0.34
N ILE A 143 11.41 0.04 -1.53
CA ILE A 143 10.68 0.24 -2.78
C ILE A 143 10.40 -1.15 -3.34
N ILE A 144 9.11 -1.54 -3.36
CA ILE A 144 8.67 -2.85 -3.82
C ILE A 144 8.30 -2.74 -5.30
N THR A 145 8.98 -3.53 -6.13
CA THR A 145 8.74 -3.58 -7.59
C THR A 145 8.37 -4.99 -8.05
N PRO A 146 7.95 -5.18 -9.32
CA PRO A 146 7.61 -6.51 -9.81
C PRO A 146 8.83 -7.41 -10.03
N TYR A 147 9.96 -6.85 -10.47
CA TYR A 147 11.06 -7.64 -11.05
C TYR A 147 12.46 -7.27 -10.57
N SER A 148 12.63 -6.23 -9.75
CA SER A 148 13.97 -5.84 -9.33
C SER A 148 14.58 -6.94 -8.46
N GLU A 149 15.84 -7.26 -8.73
CA GLU A 149 16.69 -7.93 -7.73
C GLU A 149 16.83 -7.02 -6.51
N GLU A 150 17.20 -7.61 -5.38
CA GLU A 150 17.40 -6.86 -4.15
C GLU A 150 18.70 -6.05 -4.21
N TYR A 151 18.61 -4.73 -4.00
CA TYR A 151 19.78 -3.86 -3.87
C TYR A 151 19.49 -2.64 -3.01
N ARG A 152 20.52 -2.03 -2.45
CA ARG A 152 20.40 -0.78 -1.67
C ARG A 152 20.61 0.44 -2.58
N ILE A 153 19.65 1.36 -2.58
CA ILE A 153 19.78 2.66 -3.25
C ILE A 153 20.31 3.74 -2.30
N ARG A 154 20.09 3.56 -0.99
CA ARG A 154 20.60 4.37 0.12
C ARG A 154 20.80 3.45 1.34
N GLU A 155 21.51 3.91 2.36
CA GLU A 155 21.77 3.15 3.58
C GLU A 155 20.50 2.55 4.22
N ASP A 156 19.41 3.32 4.24
CA ASP A 156 18.12 2.97 4.85
C ASP A 156 17.02 2.62 3.82
N ILE A 157 17.34 2.53 2.51
CA ILE A 157 16.36 2.22 1.45
C ILE A 157 16.83 1.02 0.61
N ILE A 158 16.03 -0.04 0.66
CA ILE A 158 16.21 -1.27 -0.10
C ILE A 158 15.18 -1.33 -1.22
N VAL A 159 15.62 -1.62 -2.44
CA VAL A 159 14.76 -1.98 -3.56
C VAL A 159 14.70 -3.50 -3.62
N CYS A 160 13.51 -4.08 -3.75
CA CYS A 160 13.36 -5.54 -3.94
C CYS A 160 12.05 -5.86 -4.67
N ASN A 161 11.96 -7.07 -5.23
CA ASN A 161 10.69 -7.56 -5.74
C ASN A 161 9.75 -7.99 -4.59
N ILE A 162 8.46 -8.14 -4.90
CA ILE A 162 7.46 -8.58 -3.91
C ILE A 162 7.84 -9.89 -3.23
N THR A 163 8.32 -10.90 -3.97
CA THR A 163 8.62 -12.23 -3.42
C THR A 163 9.70 -12.17 -2.34
N ASP A 164 10.78 -11.43 -2.61
CA ASP A 164 11.86 -11.19 -1.66
C ASP A 164 11.35 -10.41 -0.44
N PHE A 165 10.54 -9.37 -0.66
CA PHE A 165 9.95 -8.60 0.44
C PHE A 165 9.15 -9.48 1.40
N VAL A 166 8.16 -10.25 0.92
CA VAL A 166 7.32 -11.07 1.81
C VAL A 166 8.08 -12.20 2.49
N LYS A 167 9.07 -12.80 1.83
CA LYS A 167 9.81 -13.95 2.36
C LYS A 167 10.95 -13.56 3.31
N LYS A 168 11.70 -12.52 2.97
CA LYS A 168 12.94 -12.15 3.69
C LYS A 168 12.75 -11.00 4.66
N HIS A 169 11.83 -10.07 4.37
CA HIS A 169 11.77 -8.82 5.12
C HIS A 169 10.52 -8.69 5.96
N LEU A 170 9.34 -9.00 5.41
CA LEU A 170 8.06 -8.81 6.11
C LEU A 170 7.99 -9.58 7.43
N GLN A 171 8.58 -10.77 7.49
CA GLN A 171 8.60 -11.60 8.71
C GLN A 171 9.56 -11.08 9.79
N GLU A 172 10.53 -10.25 9.40
CA GLU A 172 11.54 -9.68 10.31
C GLU A 172 11.15 -8.28 10.82
N ILE A 173 10.03 -7.72 10.31
CA ILE A 173 9.51 -6.43 10.78
C ILE A 173 8.89 -6.63 12.15
#